data_AF-A0A9E9NTY0-F1
#
_entry.id   AF-A0A9E9NTY0-F1
#
_cell.length_a   1.000
_cell.length_b   1.000
_cell.length_c   1.000
_cell.angle_alpha   90.00
_cell.angle_beta   90.00
_cell.angle_gamma   90.00
#
_symmetry.space_group_name_H-M   'P 1'
#
loop_
_entity.id
_entity.type
_entity.pdbx_description
1 polymer ?
#
loop_
_entity_poly.entity_id
_entity_poly.type
_entity_poly.pdbx_seq_one_letter_code
_entity_poly.pdbx_strand_id
1 'polypeptide(L)'
;MQAVSSPTIDQYLSKPRSSQEIREFMEALDELKSYLLRYNILALGIDHNNIVVQNTGAGIKMVLIDGVYDTEWIPVSKYFRFFGNRKIMRRWNRFMNQLHERYPQLGNSRP
;
A
#
# COMPACT_ATOMS: atom_id res chain seq x y z
N MET A 1 10.66 20.59 -16.08
CA MET A 1 10.68 19.18 -15.65
C MET A 1 9.38 18.55 -16.12
N GLN A 2 9.41 17.64 -17.10
CA GLN A 2 8.22 16.86 -17.45
C GLN A 2 7.88 15.96 -16.27
N ALA A 3 6.65 16.04 -15.76
CA ALA A 3 6.17 15.13 -14.74
C ALA A 3 6.07 13.74 -15.35
N VAL A 4 7.09 12.90 -15.12
CA VAL A 4 6.96 11.46 -15.34
C VAL A 4 5.95 10.98 -14.30
N SER A 5 4.72 10.69 -14.72
CA SER A 5 3.67 10.23 -13.82
C SER A 5 4.13 8.96 -13.10
N SER A 6 4.06 8.93 -11.78
CA SER A 6 4.35 7.73 -11.00
C SER A 6 3.31 6.64 -11.34
N PRO A 7 3.72 5.44 -11.78
CA PRO A 7 2.79 4.38 -12.14
C PRO A 7 2.03 3.87 -10.92
N THR A 8 0.81 3.40 -11.11
CA THR A 8 0.10 2.62 -10.08
C THR A 8 0.83 1.30 -9.81
N ILE A 9 0.52 0.61 -8.70
CA ILE A 9 1.03 -0.75 -8.47
C ILE A 9 0.69 -1.66 -9.66
N ASP A 10 -0.51 -1.52 -10.23
CA ASP A 10 -0.95 -2.29 -11.39
C ASP A 10 -0.03 -2.12 -12.59
N GLN A 11 0.23 -0.86 -12.96
CA GLN A 11 1.09 -0.48 -14.07
C GLN A 11 2.57 -0.82 -13.80
N TYR A 12 2.98 -0.80 -12.53
CA TYR A 12 4.33 -1.14 -12.14
C TYR A 12 4.57 -2.66 -12.28
N LEU A 13 3.65 -3.49 -11.78
CA LEU A 13 3.78 -4.95 -11.78
C LEU A 13 3.33 -5.62 -13.08
N SER A 14 2.68 -4.91 -14.00
CA SER A 14 2.35 -5.43 -15.34
C SER A 14 3.57 -5.65 -16.23
N LYS A 15 4.74 -5.15 -15.83
CA LYS A 15 6.03 -5.35 -16.52
C LYS A 15 6.88 -6.36 -15.76
N PRO A 16 7.71 -7.17 -16.44
CA PRO A 16 8.69 -8.03 -15.76
C PRO A 16 9.59 -7.21 -14.83
N ARG A 17 9.88 -7.78 -13.65
CA ARG A 17 10.73 -7.16 -12.64
C ARG A 17 11.82 -8.12 -12.20
N SER A 18 13.00 -7.57 -11.94
CA SER A 18 14.08 -8.29 -11.29
C SER A 18 13.72 -8.64 -9.85
N SER A 19 14.38 -9.66 -9.29
CA SER A 19 14.19 -10.01 -7.87
C SER A 19 14.57 -8.86 -6.92
N GLN A 20 15.49 -7.98 -7.33
CA GLN A 20 15.85 -6.80 -6.54
C GLN A 20 14.71 -5.76 -6.54
N GLU A 21 14.14 -5.45 -7.70
CA GLU A 21 13.00 -4.52 -7.80
C GLU A 21 11.78 -5.05 -7.03
N ILE A 22 11.56 -6.37 -7.01
CA ILE A 22 10.48 -6.97 -6.22
C ILE A 22 10.77 -6.84 -4.72
N ARG A 23 12.01 -7.03 -4.26
CA ARG A 23 12.37 -6.81 -2.85
C ARG A 23 12.13 -5.36 -2.42
N GLU A 24 12.66 -4.40 -3.17
CA GLU A 24 12.49 -2.96 -2.89
C GLU A 24 11.01 -2.55 -2.89
N PHE A 25 10.23 -3.12 -3.81
CA PHE A 25 8.79 -2.90 -3.87
C PHE A 25 8.08 -3.40 -2.59
N MET A 26 8.44 -4.60 -2.11
CA MET A 26 7.84 -5.18 -0.90
C MET A 26 8.28 -4.44 0.37
N GLU A 27 9.53 -4.00 0.45
CA GLU A 27 10.03 -3.15 1.54
C GLU A 27 9.25 -1.83 1.61
N ALA A 28 9.06 -1.16 0.47
CA ALA A 28 8.29 0.07 0.40
C ALA A 28 6.79 -0.13 0.73
N LEU A 29 6.22 -1.30 0.41
CA LEU A 29 4.86 -1.65 0.83
C LEU A 29 4.75 -1.85 2.36
N ASP A 30 5.72 -2.53 2.98
CA ASP A 30 5.71 -2.70 4.44
C ASP A 30 5.98 -1.38 5.17
N GLU A 31 6.77 -0.47 4.60
CA GLU A 31 6.91 0.89 5.10
C GLU A 31 5.57 1.64 5.08
N LEU A 32 4.81 1.55 3.99
CA LEU A 32 3.48 2.14 3.90
C LEU A 32 2.52 1.55 4.96
N LYS A 33 2.48 0.23 5.11
CA LYS A 33 1.70 -0.44 6.17
C LYS A 33 2.08 0.07 7.55
N SER A 34 3.37 0.13 7.85
CA SER A 34 3.92 0.60 9.11
C SER A 34 3.53 2.06 9.37
N TYR A 35 3.55 2.90 8.34
CA TYR A 35 3.10 4.29 8.42
C TYR A 35 1.60 4.37 8.76
N LEU A 36 0.75 3.64 8.04
CA LEU A 36 -0.71 3.62 8.29
C LEU A 36 -1.02 3.17 9.72
N LEU A 37 -0.38 2.12 10.22
CA LEU A 37 -0.55 1.61 11.59
C LEU A 37 0.03 2.54 12.65
N ARG A 38 1.17 3.19 12.36
CA ARG A 38 1.82 4.12 13.28
C ARG A 38 0.95 5.34 13.54
N TYR A 39 0.34 5.88 12.49
CA TYR A 39 -0.47 7.09 12.54
C TYR A 39 -1.98 6.83 12.57
N ASN A 40 -2.40 5.55 12.62
CA ASN A 40 -3.79 5.14 12.66
C ASN A 40 -4.63 5.74 11.52
N ILE A 41 -4.06 5.72 10.31
CA ILE A 41 -4.67 6.33 9.12
C ILE A 41 -5.57 5.30 8.44
N LEU A 42 -6.88 5.55 8.49
CA LEU A 42 -7.88 4.75 7.80
C LEU A 42 -8.09 5.26 6.36
N ALA A 43 -7.38 4.66 5.42
CA ALA A 43 -7.68 4.84 4.01
C ALA A 43 -8.90 4.02 3.59
N LEU A 44 -9.78 4.60 2.77
CA LEU A 44 -11.03 3.95 2.34
C LEU A 44 -10.78 2.78 1.38
N GLY A 45 -9.89 2.97 0.40
CA GLY A 45 -9.52 2.00 -0.62
C GLY A 45 -8.01 1.79 -0.69
N ILE A 46 -7.50 0.84 0.11
CA ILE A 46 -6.17 0.27 -0.15
C ILE A 46 -6.35 -0.71 -1.30
N ASP A 47 -6.09 -0.26 -2.52
CA ASP A 47 -6.09 -1.08 -3.72
C ASP A 47 -4.89 -0.76 -4.64
N HIS A 48 -4.64 -1.63 -5.60
CA HIS A 48 -3.50 -1.56 -6.52
C HIS A 48 -3.58 -0.38 -7.52
N ASN A 49 -4.73 0.28 -7.64
CA ASN A 49 -4.92 1.45 -8.50
C ASN A 49 -4.76 2.76 -7.72
N ASN A 50 -5.04 2.74 -6.41
CA ASN A 50 -4.94 3.89 -5.53
C ASN A 50 -3.55 4.04 -4.89
N ILE A 51 -2.62 3.11 -5.11
CA ILE A 51 -1.23 3.26 -4.67
C ILE A 51 -0.34 3.45 -5.89
N VAL A 52 0.49 4.49 -5.87
CA VAL A 52 1.52 4.72 -6.88
C VAL A 52 2.91 4.40 -6.35
N VAL A 53 3.73 3.91 -7.27
CA VAL A 53 5.13 3.54 -7.06
C VAL A 53 6.00 4.67 -7.57
N GLN A 54 6.61 5.43 -6.65
CA GLN A 54 7.52 6.50 -7.00
C GLN A 54 8.95 5.98 -6.95
N ASN A 55 9.64 6.02 -8.08
CA ASN A 55 11.08 5.77 -8.10
C ASN A 55 11.80 7.06 -7.69
N THR A 56 12.49 7.03 -6.57
CA THR A 56 13.30 8.12 -6.05
C THR A 56 14.76 7.80 -6.32
N GLY A 57 15.65 8.81 -6.38
CA GLY A 57 17.09 8.56 -6.50
C GLY A 57 17.70 7.71 -5.37
N ALA A 58 16.92 7.42 -4.31
CA ALA A 58 17.31 6.62 -3.15
C ALA A 58 16.53 5.29 -3.03
N GLY A 59 15.66 4.94 -4.00
CA GLY A 59 14.85 3.70 -3.97
C GLY A 59 13.36 3.94 -4.24
N ILE A 60 12.53 2.94 -3.95
CA ILE A 60 11.09 2.97 -4.20
C ILE A 60 10.34 3.57 -3.00
N LYS A 61 9.38 4.46 -3.28
CA LYS A 61 8.43 4.97 -2.29
C LYS A 61 7.00 4.69 -2.73
N MET A 62 6.18 4.18 -1.81
CA MET A 62 4.74 3.99 -2.04
C MET A 62 3.97 5.23 -1.58
N VAL A 63 3.08 5.72 -2.44
CA VAL A 63 2.19 6.84 -2.12
C VAL A 63 0.76 6.42 -2.35
N LEU A 64 -0.05 6.50 -1.30
CA LEU A 64 -1.48 6.25 -1.39
C LEU A 64 -2.19 7.52 -1.87
N ILE A 65 -2.85 7.42 -3.02
CA ILE A 65 -3.68 8.43 -3.66
C ILE A 65 -5.14 8.01 -3.47
N ASP A 66 -5.63 8.17 -2.26
CA ASP A 66 -7.05 8.05 -1.95
C ASP A 66 -7.44 9.10 -0.91
N GLY A 67 -8.71 9.46 -0.87
CA GLY A 67 -9.24 10.34 0.15
C GLY A 67 -9.13 9.69 1.53
N VAL A 68 -8.41 10.34 2.44
CA VAL A 68 -8.47 10.00 3.87
C VAL A 68 -9.80 10.55 4.40
N TYR A 69 -10.87 9.75 4.28
CA TYR A 69 -12.17 10.09 4.87
C TYR A 69 -12.59 9.02 5.87
N ASP A 70 -13.14 9.50 6.98
CA ASP A 70 -13.73 8.65 8.00
C ASP A 70 -15.20 8.38 7.63
N THR A 71 -15.53 7.13 7.37
CA THR A 71 -16.93 6.70 7.12
C THR A 71 -17.60 6.18 8.39
N GLU A 72 -16.95 6.28 9.54
CA GLU A 72 -17.52 5.83 10.81
C GLU A 72 -18.57 6.81 11.33
N TRP A 73 -19.77 6.28 11.58
CA TRP A 73 -20.85 7.02 12.23
C TRP A 73 -20.54 7.33 13.71
N ILE A 74 -19.75 6.46 14.37
CA ILE A 74 -19.13 6.70 15.67
C ILE A 74 -17.63 6.49 15.47
N PRO A 75 -16.77 7.51 15.63
CA PRO A 75 -15.35 7.45 15.27
C PRO A 75 -14.52 6.75 16.35
N VAL A 76 -14.92 5.54 16.74
CA VAL A 76 -14.22 4.71 17.73
C VAL A 76 -12.78 4.48 17.31
N SER A 77 -12.52 4.37 16.01
CA SER A 77 -11.17 4.25 15.49
C SER A 77 -10.29 5.47 15.73
N LYS A 78 -10.85 6.69 15.82
CA LYS A 78 -10.09 7.91 16.12
C LYS A 78 -9.67 7.96 17.58
N TYR A 79 -10.53 7.48 18.48
CA TYR A 79 -10.27 7.54 19.93
C TYR A 79 -9.52 6.31 20.45
N PHE A 80 -9.69 5.16 19.80
CA PHE A 80 -9.11 3.90 20.23
C PHE A 80 -8.27 3.29 19.11
N ARG A 81 -6.96 3.52 19.18
CA ARG A 81 -5.95 3.00 18.25
C ARG A 81 -6.05 1.49 18.00
N PHE A 82 -6.49 0.72 19.00
CA PHE A 82 -6.71 -0.73 18.84
C PHE A 82 -7.74 -1.05 17.73
N PHE A 83 -8.90 -0.39 17.74
CA PHE A 83 -9.95 -0.63 16.76
C PHE A 83 -9.56 -0.11 15.37
N GLY A 84 -8.90 1.05 15.31
CA GLY A 84 -8.37 1.58 14.06
C GLY A 84 -7.32 0.65 13.43
N ASN A 85 -6.31 0.22 14.19
CA ASN A 85 -5.30 -0.73 13.71
C ASN A 85 -5.91 -2.07 13.27
N ARG A 86 -6.91 -2.59 13.97
CA ARG A 86 -7.64 -3.81 13.55
C ARG A 86 -8.32 -3.62 12.19
N LYS A 87 -8.93 -2.46 11.95
CA LYS A 87 -9.56 -2.14 10.66
C LYS A 87 -8.53 -1.97 9.54
N ILE A 88 -7.41 -1.28 9.82
CA ILE A 88 -6.29 -1.13 8.89
C ILE A 88 -5.75 -2.51 8.50
N MET A 89 -5.42 -3.37 9.46
CA MET A 89 -4.91 -4.71 9.20
C MET A 89 -5.89 -5.57 8.39
N ARG A 90 -7.20 -5.50 8.69
CA ARG A 90 -8.20 -6.23 7.90
C ARG A 90 -8.22 -5.79 6.44
N ARG A 91 -8.17 -4.47 6.18
CA ARG A 91 -8.13 -3.92 4.81
C ARG A 91 -6.80 -4.28 4.12
N TRP A 92 -5.69 -4.19 4.84
CA TRP A 92 -4.37 -4.54 4.36
C TRP A 92 -4.28 -6.01 3.94
N ASN A 93 -4.77 -6.93 4.77
CA ASN A 93 -4.77 -8.36 4.45
C ASN A 93 -5.59 -8.66 3.20
N ARG A 94 -6.77 -8.02 3.05
CA ARG A 94 -7.58 -8.15 1.83
C ARG A 94 -6.81 -7.64 0.60
N PHE A 95 -6.16 -6.49 0.71
CA PHE A 95 -5.32 -5.93 -0.35
C PHE A 95 -4.19 -6.89 -0.74
N MET A 96 -3.41 -7.38 0.23
CA MET A 96 -2.30 -8.31 -0.03
C MET A 96 -2.77 -9.62 -0.65
N ASN A 97 -3.90 -10.17 -0.20
CA ASN A 97 -4.47 -11.37 -0.80
C ASN A 97 -4.81 -11.14 -2.27
N GLN A 98 -5.51 -10.05 -2.60
CA GLN A 98 -5.82 -9.68 -3.98
C GLN A 98 -4.56 -9.43 -4.82
N LEU A 99 -3.54 -8.83 -4.22
CA LEU A 99 -2.27 -8.56 -4.89
C LEU A 99 -1.53 -9.87 -5.22
N HIS A 100 -1.47 -10.82 -4.29
CA HIS A 100 -0.85 -12.14 -4.52
C HIS A 100 -1.64 -13.00 -5.51
N GLU A 101 -2.97 -12.96 -5.47
CA GLU A 101 -3.83 -13.64 -6.45
C GLU A 101 -3.58 -13.11 -7.87
N ARG A 102 -3.43 -11.80 -8.01
CA ARG A 102 -3.20 -11.14 -9.31
C ARG A 102 -1.76 -11.25 -9.80
N TYR A 103 -0.79 -11.25 -8.87
CA TYR A 103 0.64 -11.27 -9.17
C TYR A 103 1.36 -12.40 -8.41
N PRO A 104 1.25 -13.65 -8.90
CA PRO A 104 1.87 -14.81 -8.25
C PRO A 104 3.39 -14.71 -8.08
N GLN A 105 4.08 -13.90 -8.90
CA GLN A 105 5.51 -13.63 -8.77
C GLN A 105 5.91 -13.00 -7.43
N LEU A 106 4.95 -12.45 -6.68
CA LEU A 106 5.15 -11.94 -5.33
C LEU A 106 5.09 -13.03 -4.25
N GLY A 107 4.61 -14.24 -4.56
CA GLY A 107 4.23 -15.28 -3.58
C GLY A 107 5.37 -15.79 -2.67
N ASN A 108 6.63 -15.58 -3.06
CA ASN A 108 7.81 -15.91 -2.24
C ASN A 108 8.32 -14.74 -1.38
N SER A 109 7.71 -13.56 -1.51
CA SER A 109 8.11 -12.34 -0.82
C SER A 109 7.01 -11.97 0.16
N ARG A 110 7.03 -12.59 1.36
CA ARG A 110 6.18 -12.12 2.46
C ARG A 110 6.89 -10.96 3.16
N PRO A 111 6.23 -9.81 3.39
CA PRO A 111 6.72 -8.81 4.34
C PRO A 111 6.53 -9.31 5.78
#